data_AF-A0A970I2C9-F1
#
_entry.id   AF-A0A970I2C9-F1
#
_cell.length_a   1.000
_cell.length_b   1.000
_cell.length_c   1.000
_cell.angle_alpha   90.00
_cell.angle_beta   90.00
_cell.angle_gamma   90.00
#
_symmetry.space_group_name_H-M   'P 1'
#
loop_
_entity.id
_entity.type
_entity.pdbx_description
1 polymer ?
#
loop_
_entity_poly.entity_id
_entity_poly.type
_entity_poly.pdbx_seq_one_letter_code
_entity_poly.pdbx_strand_id
1 'polypeptide(L)'
;HFSLNSIEKINITGVGAARITDDLFGIKTNRVGEMTAIGTGGRYLAKKERIIISNIGTGTAIIEVDDNKINHLGGTGVGGGTIIGLSKIMLGITDIDTIMQYASKGSINNVDLLIGDIADSNISFLDKEFTASNFGKMLDIAEKEDLAMGIFNLTYQVIGMISVFAAKSKNNDTVVVTGKGSNNPIGQKILKHISRAHKINFEFPADAEYATAIGAALSV
;
A
#
# COMPACT_ATOMS: atom_id res chain seq x y z
N HIS A 1 -22.26 -17.80 20.09
CA HIS A 1 -22.18 -16.54 20.86
C HIS A 1 -20.81 -16.48 21.53
N PHE A 2 -19.96 -15.52 21.14
CA PHE A 2 -18.70 -15.26 21.84
C PHE A 2 -18.99 -14.34 23.03
N SER A 3 -18.61 -14.74 24.24
CA SER A 3 -18.72 -13.93 25.46
C SER A 3 -17.37 -13.28 25.75
N LEU A 4 -17.37 -12.07 26.34
CA LEU A 4 -16.13 -11.43 26.82
C LEU A 4 -15.35 -12.34 27.77
N ASN A 5 -16.06 -13.13 28.58
CA ASN A 5 -15.45 -14.08 29.52
C ASN A 5 -14.73 -15.25 28.82
N SER A 6 -14.92 -15.43 27.51
CA SER A 6 -14.22 -16.46 26.72
C SER A 6 -12.91 -15.96 26.08
N ILE A 7 -12.57 -14.69 26.28
CA ILE A 7 -11.35 -14.07 25.74
C ILE A 7 -10.24 -14.19 26.80
N GLU A 8 -9.20 -14.95 26.50
CA GLU A 8 -8.06 -15.15 27.40
C GLU A 8 -7.16 -13.90 27.50
N LYS A 9 -6.92 -13.24 26.37
CA LYS A 9 -6.04 -12.07 26.26
C LYS A 9 -6.45 -11.18 25.09
N ILE A 10 -6.09 -9.90 25.18
CA ILE A 10 -6.25 -8.93 24.11
C ILE A 10 -4.85 -8.49 23.67
N ASN A 11 -4.57 -8.52 22.37
CA ASN A 11 -3.35 -7.96 21.82
C ASN A 11 -3.68 -6.70 21.03
N ILE A 12 -3.00 -5.61 21.34
CA ILE A 12 -3.16 -4.32 20.67
C ILE A 12 -1.87 -3.91 19.96
N THR A 13 -2.02 -3.21 18.85
CA THR A 13 -0.91 -2.71 18.04
C THR A 13 -1.29 -1.41 17.33
N GLY A 14 -0.36 -0.85 16.56
CA GLY A 14 -0.50 0.42 15.87
C GLY A 14 -0.28 1.63 16.78
N VAL A 15 -0.07 2.79 16.17
CA VAL A 15 0.16 4.07 16.89
C VAL A 15 -0.92 4.42 17.92
N GLY A 16 -2.17 3.98 17.70
CA GLY A 16 -3.28 4.20 18.63
C GLY A 16 -3.17 3.42 19.93
N ALA A 17 -2.48 2.27 19.93
CA ALA A 17 -2.32 1.43 21.11
C ALA A 17 -1.58 2.14 22.26
N ALA A 18 -0.71 3.10 21.94
CA ALA A 18 0.01 3.88 22.95
C ALA A 18 -0.93 4.70 23.87
N ARG A 19 -2.16 4.98 23.43
CA ARG A 19 -3.16 5.73 24.22
C ARG A 19 -3.93 4.87 25.22
N ILE A 20 -3.86 3.55 25.09
CA ILE A 20 -4.57 2.61 25.95
C ILE A 20 -3.56 2.19 27.01
N THR A 21 -3.64 2.66 28.25
CA THR A 21 -2.64 2.35 29.30
C THR A 21 -2.94 1.08 30.08
N ASP A 22 -4.22 0.79 30.26
CA ASP A 22 -4.72 -0.27 31.14
C ASP A 22 -5.30 -1.47 30.38
N ASP A 23 -5.63 -2.52 31.12
CA ASP A 23 -6.32 -3.70 30.60
C ASP A 23 -7.73 -3.35 30.11
N LEU A 24 -8.03 -3.73 28.87
CA LEU A 24 -9.35 -3.52 28.28
C LEU A 24 -10.34 -4.55 28.84
N PHE A 25 -11.47 -4.06 29.36
CA PHE A 25 -12.55 -4.89 29.91
C PHE A 25 -12.10 -5.82 31.06
N GLY A 26 -11.02 -5.46 31.77
CA GLY A 26 -10.42 -6.31 32.81
C GLY A 26 -9.69 -7.54 32.27
N ILE A 27 -9.42 -7.59 30.95
CA ILE A 27 -8.70 -8.67 30.29
C ILE A 27 -7.26 -8.22 30.01
N LYS A 28 -6.29 -9.08 30.34
CA LYS A 28 -4.87 -8.82 30.12
C LYS A 28 -4.61 -8.34 28.69
N THR A 29 -4.07 -7.14 28.57
CA THR A 29 -3.86 -6.45 27.30
C THR A 29 -2.37 -6.32 26.98
N ASN A 30 -1.90 -7.09 26.00
CA ASN A 30 -0.51 -7.07 25.57
C ASN A 30 -0.31 -6.09 24.40
N ARG A 31 0.84 -5.42 24.38
CA ARG A 31 1.23 -4.53 23.28
C ARG A 31 2.18 -5.27 22.35
N VAL A 32 1.83 -5.26 21.07
CA VAL A 32 2.68 -5.78 20.01
C VAL A 32 3.18 -4.61 19.18
N GLY A 33 4.49 -4.53 18.97
CA GLY A 33 5.10 -3.52 18.10
C GLY A 33 4.50 -3.58 16.69
N GLU A 34 4.18 -2.43 16.10
CA GLU A 34 3.49 -2.36 14.81
C GLU A 34 4.25 -3.05 13.68
N MET A 35 5.58 -2.89 13.64
CA MET A 35 6.42 -3.55 12.62
C MET A 35 6.41 -5.07 12.78
N THR A 36 6.48 -5.57 14.03
CA THR A 36 6.35 -7.00 14.33
C THR A 36 4.99 -7.51 13.89
N ALA A 37 3.91 -6.80 14.22
CA ALA A 37 2.56 -7.20 13.85
C ALA A 37 2.36 -7.23 12.33
N ILE A 38 2.85 -6.23 11.59
CA ILE A 38 2.81 -6.21 10.12
C ILE A 38 3.60 -7.40 9.55
N GLY A 39 4.84 -7.59 9.99
CA GLY A 39 5.72 -8.66 9.51
C GLY A 39 5.14 -10.05 9.76
N THR A 40 4.73 -10.34 11.01
CA THR A 40 4.12 -11.62 11.41
C THR A 40 2.85 -11.90 10.61
N GLY A 41 1.98 -10.90 10.48
CA GLY A 41 0.71 -11.05 9.76
C GLY A 41 0.89 -11.24 8.25
N GLY A 42 1.75 -10.44 7.63
CA GLY A 42 2.07 -10.57 6.22
C GLY A 42 2.73 -11.91 5.89
N ARG A 43 3.66 -12.37 6.74
CA ARG A 43 4.27 -13.71 6.63
C ARG A 43 3.22 -14.82 6.70
N TYR A 44 2.34 -14.75 7.69
CA TYR A 44 1.27 -15.73 7.91
C TYR A 44 0.33 -15.83 6.70
N LEU A 45 -0.15 -14.68 6.19
CA LEU A 45 -1.07 -14.63 5.06
C LEU A 45 -0.41 -15.05 3.74
N ALA A 46 0.84 -14.65 3.52
CA ALA A 46 1.58 -14.99 2.30
C ALA A 46 2.07 -16.45 2.31
N LYS A 47 2.20 -17.08 3.48
CA LYS A 47 2.76 -18.43 3.66
C LYS A 47 4.18 -18.55 3.08
N LYS A 48 5.01 -17.53 3.31
CA LYS A 48 6.40 -17.44 2.82
C LYS A 48 7.32 -17.01 3.94
N GLU A 49 8.50 -17.62 4.01
CA GLU A 49 9.50 -17.34 5.04
C GLU A 49 10.36 -16.10 4.74
N ARG A 50 10.59 -15.78 3.47
CA ARG A 50 11.38 -14.62 3.03
C ARG A 50 10.59 -13.73 2.10
N ILE A 51 10.17 -12.56 2.57
CA ILE A 51 9.31 -11.64 1.80
C ILE A 51 9.62 -10.17 2.07
N ILE A 52 9.34 -9.34 1.08
CA ILE A 52 9.13 -7.91 1.30
C ILE A 52 7.63 -7.66 1.42
N ILE A 53 7.23 -6.89 2.43
CA ILE A 53 5.86 -6.46 2.65
C ILE A 53 5.79 -4.96 2.40
N SER A 54 4.82 -4.52 1.62
CA SER A 54 4.42 -3.12 1.48
C SER A 54 3.06 -2.94 2.15
N ASN A 55 3.07 -2.39 3.36
CA ASN A 55 1.87 -2.18 4.15
C ASN A 55 1.30 -0.79 3.87
N ILE A 56 0.27 -0.74 3.03
CA ILE A 56 -0.37 0.49 2.55
C ILE A 56 -1.52 0.87 3.50
N GLY A 57 -1.25 1.83 4.39
CA GLY A 57 -2.21 2.44 5.29
C GLY A 57 -2.38 3.94 5.01
N THR A 58 -2.35 4.77 6.05
CA THR A 58 -2.34 6.24 5.90
C THR A 58 -1.09 6.70 5.14
N GLY A 59 0.08 6.20 5.55
CA GLY A 59 1.29 6.17 4.73
C GLY A 59 1.61 4.72 4.34
N THR A 60 2.83 4.46 3.87
CA THR A 60 3.26 3.12 3.47
C THR A 60 4.54 2.72 4.20
N ALA A 61 4.52 1.57 4.87
CA ALA A 61 5.70 0.97 5.49
C ALA A 61 6.24 -0.19 4.66
N ILE A 62 7.56 -0.33 4.58
CA ILE A 62 8.26 -1.39 3.87
C ILE A 62 9.01 -2.27 4.88
N ILE A 63 8.61 -3.53 4.94
CA ILE A 63 9.12 -4.50 5.92
C ILE A 63 9.78 -5.66 5.17
N GLU A 64 10.95 -6.06 5.63
CA GLU A 64 11.56 -7.34 5.27
C GLU A 64 11.24 -8.35 6.35
N VAL A 65 10.77 -9.51 5.93
CA VAL A 65 10.72 -10.72 6.75
C VAL A 65 11.74 -11.69 6.18
N ASP A 66 12.64 -12.16 7.05
CA ASP A 66 13.67 -13.16 6.74
C ASP A 66 13.65 -14.20 7.85
N ASP A 67 12.95 -15.31 7.59
CA ASP A 67 12.57 -16.32 8.58
C ASP A 67 11.81 -15.69 9.76
N ASN A 68 12.40 -15.69 10.95
CA ASN A 68 11.83 -15.12 12.17
C ASN A 68 12.27 -13.67 12.42
N LYS A 69 13.07 -13.08 11.53
CA LYS A 69 13.55 -11.70 11.67
C LYS A 69 12.65 -10.76 10.89
N ILE A 70 12.21 -9.70 11.56
CA ILE A 70 11.38 -8.65 10.99
C ILE A 70 12.18 -7.36 11.04
N ASN A 71 12.50 -6.81 9.86
CA ASN A 71 13.28 -5.58 9.72
C ASN A 71 12.42 -4.51 9.04
N HIS A 72 12.31 -3.34 9.66
CA HIS A 72 11.72 -2.18 9.01
C HIS A 72 12.76 -1.52 8.11
N LEU A 73 12.60 -1.68 6.79
CA LEU A 73 13.52 -1.09 5.81
C LEU A 73 13.31 0.41 5.63
N GLY A 74 12.12 0.90 5.97
CA GLY A 74 11.72 2.30 5.88
C GLY A 74 10.28 2.43 5.41
N GLY A 75 9.93 3.60 4.89
CA GLY A 75 8.59 3.87 4.40
C GLY A 75 8.47 5.22 3.72
N THR A 76 7.26 5.56 3.31
CA THR A 76 6.92 6.84 2.71
C THR A 76 5.62 7.39 3.31
N GLY A 77 5.51 8.71 3.38
CA GLY A 77 4.26 9.39 3.70
C GLY A 77 3.20 9.26 2.59
N VAL A 78 3.56 8.66 1.45
CA VAL A 78 2.65 8.40 0.33
C VAL A 78 1.83 7.14 0.58
N GLY A 79 0.51 7.30 0.69
CA GLY A 79 -0.44 6.23 1.00
C GLY A 79 -1.89 6.67 0.85
N GLY A 80 -2.79 6.00 1.56
CA GLY A 80 -4.23 6.34 1.54
C GLY A 80 -4.53 7.75 2.04
N GLY A 81 -3.73 8.25 3.00
CA GLY A 81 -3.85 9.64 3.49
C GLY A 81 -3.52 10.67 2.42
N THR A 82 -2.55 10.35 1.54
CA THR A 82 -2.20 11.20 0.38
C THR A 82 -3.33 11.27 -0.62
N ILE A 83 -3.96 10.13 -0.94
CA ILE A 83 -5.11 10.08 -1.84
C ILE A 83 -6.24 10.98 -1.33
N ILE A 84 -6.63 10.81 -0.06
CA ILE A 84 -7.71 11.59 0.55
C ILE A 84 -7.33 13.08 0.63
N GLY A 85 -6.11 13.40 1.06
CA GLY A 85 -5.63 14.77 1.22
C GLY A 85 -5.57 15.54 -0.09
N LEU A 86 -4.99 14.95 -1.14
CA LEU A 86 -4.93 15.57 -2.47
C LEU A 86 -6.31 15.68 -3.08
N SER A 87 -7.16 14.66 -2.95
CA SER A 87 -8.53 14.70 -3.47
C SER A 87 -9.37 15.80 -2.81
N LYS A 88 -9.17 16.04 -1.51
CA LYS A 88 -9.83 17.15 -0.80
C LYS A 88 -9.48 18.49 -1.42
N ILE A 89 -8.21 18.72 -1.71
CA ILE A 89 -7.72 20.00 -2.23
C ILE A 89 -8.07 20.16 -3.72
N MET A 90 -7.88 19.12 -4.53
CA MET A 90 -8.02 19.20 -5.98
C MET A 90 -9.45 19.00 -6.47
N LEU A 91 -10.23 18.15 -5.79
CA LEU A 91 -11.57 17.74 -6.23
C LEU A 91 -12.68 18.24 -5.31
N GLY A 92 -12.35 18.59 -4.07
CA GLY A 92 -13.31 18.90 -3.01
C GLY A 92 -13.94 17.65 -2.37
N ILE A 93 -13.33 16.47 -2.52
CA ILE A 93 -13.91 15.18 -2.14
C ILE A 93 -12.99 14.48 -1.11
N THR A 94 -13.58 13.92 -0.04
CA THR A 94 -12.84 13.15 0.98
C THR A 94 -13.30 11.70 1.12
N ASP A 95 -14.48 11.37 0.59
CA ASP A 95 -15.01 10.01 0.62
C ASP A 95 -14.26 9.11 -0.37
N ILE A 96 -13.61 8.05 0.12
CA ILE A 96 -12.71 7.24 -0.69
C ILE A 96 -13.44 6.50 -1.81
N ASP A 97 -14.66 6.03 -1.57
CA ASP A 97 -15.44 5.29 -2.56
C ASP A 97 -15.83 6.23 -3.71
N THR A 98 -16.24 7.47 -3.39
CA THR A 98 -16.51 8.50 -4.39
C THR A 98 -15.25 8.86 -5.18
N ILE A 99 -14.10 9.05 -4.53
CA ILE A 99 -12.83 9.34 -5.22
C ILE A 99 -12.47 8.20 -6.17
N MET A 100 -12.63 6.94 -5.74
CA MET A 100 -12.40 5.76 -6.57
C MET A 100 -13.35 5.70 -7.78
N GLN A 101 -14.62 6.08 -7.63
CA GLN A 101 -15.56 6.15 -8.74
C GLN A 101 -15.14 7.18 -9.79
N TYR A 102 -14.68 8.35 -9.37
CA TYR A 102 -14.12 9.36 -10.29
C TYR A 102 -12.89 8.81 -11.01
N ALA A 103 -11.93 8.28 -10.25
CA ALA A 103 -10.69 7.73 -10.81
C ALA A 103 -10.96 6.59 -11.81
N SER A 104 -11.99 5.77 -11.59
CA SER A 104 -12.34 4.65 -12.49
C SER A 104 -12.81 5.09 -13.88
N LYS A 105 -13.20 6.36 -14.04
CA LYS A 105 -13.66 6.96 -15.30
C LYS A 105 -12.60 7.88 -15.93
N GLY A 106 -11.52 8.16 -15.19
CA GLY A 106 -10.47 9.08 -15.62
C GLY A 106 -9.48 8.47 -16.60
N SER A 107 -8.86 9.33 -17.38
CA SER A 107 -7.78 9.04 -18.32
C SER A 107 -6.47 9.62 -17.80
N ILE A 108 -5.48 8.76 -17.58
CA ILE A 108 -4.16 9.20 -17.15
C ILE A 108 -3.43 10.01 -18.24
N ASN A 109 -3.82 9.83 -19.50
CA ASN A 109 -3.22 10.50 -20.67
C ASN A 109 -3.42 12.01 -20.69
N ASN A 110 -4.38 12.53 -19.92
CA ASN A 110 -4.66 13.97 -19.83
C ASN A 110 -3.83 14.65 -18.71
N VAL A 111 -3.25 13.86 -17.80
CA VAL A 111 -2.63 14.36 -16.56
C VAL A 111 -1.14 14.06 -16.52
N ASP A 112 -0.77 12.79 -16.68
CA ASP A 112 0.63 12.39 -16.61
C ASP A 112 1.34 12.60 -17.95
N LEU A 113 2.60 13.00 -17.87
CA LEU A 113 3.52 12.95 -18.99
C LEU A 113 4.06 11.53 -19.10
N LEU A 114 3.75 10.84 -20.20
CA LEU A 114 4.17 9.47 -20.47
C LEU A 114 5.43 9.47 -21.33
N ILE A 115 6.17 8.36 -21.31
CA ILE A 115 7.38 8.17 -22.13
C ILE A 115 7.05 8.33 -23.62
N GLY A 116 5.90 7.84 -24.06
CA GLY A 116 5.44 7.97 -25.44
C GLY A 116 5.15 9.40 -25.90
N ASP A 117 5.00 10.35 -24.98
CA ASP A 117 4.83 11.77 -25.33
C ASP A 117 6.17 12.46 -25.65
N ILE A 118 7.28 11.88 -25.19
CA ILE A 118 8.63 12.46 -25.31
C ILE A 118 9.46 11.72 -26.36
N ALA A 119 9.21 10.42 -26.56
CA ALA A 119 10.00 9.56 -27.42
C ALA A 119 9.15 8.73 -28.39
N ASP A 120 9.56 8.73 -29.67
CA ASP A 120 8.90 7.97 -30.74
C ASP A 120 9.13 6.46 -30.65
N SER A 121 10.11 6.00 -29.85
CA SER A 121 10.45 4.60 -29.64
C SER A 121 10.45 4.26 -28.15
N ASN A 122 10.21 2.97 -27.81
CA ASN A 122 10.37 2.49 -26.44
C ASN A 122 11.78 2.81 -25.92
N ILE A 123 11.89 3.23 -24.65
CA ILE A 123 13.17 3.49 -24.01
C ILE A 123 13.55 2.27 -23.18
N SER A 124 14.49 1.47 -23.69
CA SER A 124 14.99 0.27 -23.00
C SER A 124 13.87 -0.72 -22.67
N PHE A 125 13.66 -1.03 -21.39
CA PHE A 125 12.60 -1.92 -20.88
C PHE A 125 11.28 -1.20 -20.54
N LEU A 126 11.20 0.12 -20.77
CA LEU A 126 10.01 0.93 -20.46
C LEU A 126 9.15 1.11 -21.72
N ASP A 127 7.91 0.63 -21.63
CA ASP A 127 6.88 0.85 -22.66
C ASP A 127 6.44 2.32 -22.69
N LYS A 128 5.89 2.77 -23.82
CA LYS A 128 5.38 4.14 -24.01
C LYS A 128 4.31 4.57 -23.00
N GLU A 129 3.60 3.60 -22.42
CA GLU A 129 2.56 3.81 -21.42
C GLU A 129 3.11 4.15 -20.02
N PHE A 130 4.41 3.98 -19.77
CA PHE A 130 5.01 4.33 -18.49
C PHE A 130 5.03 5.85 -18.29
N THR A 131 4.75 6.27 -17.06
CA THR A 131 4.84 7.67 -16.66
C THR A 131 6.31 8.11 -16.63
N ALA A 132 6.61 9.18 -17.36
CA ALA A 132 7.86 9.93 -17.24
C ALA A 132 7.80 10.93 -16.07
N SER A 133 6.64 11.61 -15.93
CA SER A 133 6.39 12.55 -14.84
C SER A 133 4.89 12.60 -14.48
N ASN A 134 4.55 12.23 -13.24
CA ASN A 134 3.17 12.33 -12.76
C ASN A 134 2.74 13.81 -12.74
N PHE A 135 1.53 14.10 -13.23
CA PHE A 135 1.01 15.47 -13.42
C PHE A 135 1.86 16.38 -14.32
N GLY A 136 2.85 15.83 -15.03
CA GLY A 136 3.77 16.63 -15.86
C GLY A 136 3.19 17.12 -17.19
N LYS A 137 2.06 16.55 -17.64
CA LYS A 137 1.38 16.96 -18.87
C LYS A 137 0.26 17.95 -18.61
N MET A 138 -0.60 17.61 -17.63
CA MET A 138 -1.71 18.43 -17.11
C MET A 138 -2.38 19.33 -18.16
N LEU A 139 -3.16 18.72 -19.06
CA LEU A 139 -3.88 19.45 -20.10
C LEU A 139 -5.00 20.30 -19.52
N ASP A 140 -5.29 21.45 -20.15
CA ASP A 140 -6.39 22.34 -19.75
C ASP A 140 -7.79 21.68 -19.81
N ILE A 141 -7.91 20.59 -20.58
CA ILE A 141 -9.14 19.80 -20.74
C ILE A 141 -9.33 18.73 -19.67
N ALA A 142 -8.36 18.52 -18.77
CA ALA A 142 -8.42 17.44 -17.80
C ALA A 142 -9.57 17.66 -16.81
N GLU A 143 -10.40 16.62 -16.65
CA GLU A 143 -11.57 16.66 -15.78
C GLU A 143 -11.26 16.12 -14.37
N LYS A 144 -12.23 16.20 -13.45
CA LYS A 144 -12.05 15.73 -12.07
C LYS A 144 -11.74 14.23 -11.99
N GLU A 145 -12.31 13.47 -12.91
CA GLU A 145 -12.11 12.04 -13.11
C GLU A 145 -10.64 11.75 -13.45
N ASP A 146 -10.06 12.53 -14.38
CA ASP A 146 -8.66 12.42 -14.78
C ASP A 146 -7.73 12.75 -13.61
N LEU A 147 -8.02 13.84 -12.90
CA LEU A 147 -7.27 14.25 -11.71
C LEU A 147 -7.32 13.18 -10.61
N ALA A 148 -8.48 12.57 -10.36
CA ALA A 148 -8.61 11.47 -9.41
C ALA A 148 -7.75 10.27 -9.83
N MET A 149 -7.75 9.91 -11.12
CA MET A 149 -6.90 8.85 -11.65
C MET A 149 -5.41 9.19 -11.50
N GLY A 150 -5.01 10.44 -11.74
CA GLY A 150 -3.66 10.95 -11.52
C GLY A 150 -3.20 10.81 -10.07
N ILE A 151 -4.07 11.12 -9.10
CA ILE A 151 -3.77 10.98 -7.67
C ILE A 151 -3.50 9.51 -7.31
N PHE A 152 -4.33 8.59 -7.79
CA PHE A 152 -4.11 7.16 -7.60
C PHE A 152 -2.82 6.70 -8.28
N ASN A 153 -2.57 7.13 -9.52
CA ASN A 153 -1.40 6.73 -10.28
C ASN A 153 -0.10 7.16 -9.59
N LEU A 154 0.03 8.44 -9.22
CA LEU A 154 1.16 8.96 -8.44
C LEU A 154 1.37 8.13 -7.16
N THR A 155 0.31 7.93 -6.39
CA THR A 155 0.40 7.26 -5.08
C THR A 155 0.92 5.83 -5.23
N TYR A 156 0.30 5.04 -6.11
CA TYR A 156 0.68 3.64 -6.28
C TYR A 156 1.97 3.45 -7.10
N GLN A 157 2.35 4.38 -7.97
CA GLN A 157 3.66 4.34 -8.64
C GLN A 157 4.80 4.60 -7.67
N VAL A 158 4.66 5.59 -6.78
CA VAL A 158 5.67 5.84 -5.73
C VAL A 158 5.80 4.64 -4.81
N ILE A 159 4.68 4.08 -4.32
CA ILE A 159 4.69 2.86 -3.51
C ILE A 159 5.34 1.71 -4.26
N GLY A 160 4.92 1.46 -5.50
CA GLY A 160 5.44 0.37 -6.33
C GLY A 160 6.93 0.47 -6.57
N MET A 161 7.45 1.65 -6.90
CA MET A 161 8.88 1.83 -7.15
C MET A 161 9.73 1.69 -5.89
N ILE A 162 9.29 2.22 -4.75
CA ILE A 162 9.97 2.00 -3.47
C ILE A 162 10.00 0.51 -3.14
N SER A 163 8.88 -0.19 -3.35
CA SER A 163 8.77 -1.63 -3.13
C SER A 163 9.72 -2.43 -4.03
N VAL A 164 9.83 -2.04 -5.30
CA VAL A 164 10.76 -2.64 -6.27
C VAL A 164 12.20 -2.49 -5.80
N PHE A 165 12.61 -1.29 -5.36
CA PHE A 165 13.96 -1.07 -4.87
C PHE A 165 14.25 -1.87 -3.59
N ALA A 166 13.29 -1.93 -2.67
CA ALA A 166 13.42 -2.74 -1.46
C ALA A 166 13.60 -4.23 -1.79
N ALA A 167 12.73 -4.79 -2.64
CA ALA A 167 12.80 -6.18 -3.07
C ALA A 167 14.14 -6.51 -3.75
N LYS A 168 14.56 -5.69 -4.72
CA LYS A 168 15.85 -5.86 -5.39
C LYS A 168 17.04 -5.76 -4.44
N SER A 169 17.01 -4.84 -3.47
CA SER A 169 18.10 -4.67 -2.50
C SER A 169 18.29 -5.91 -1.62
N LYS A 170 17.24 -6.74 -1.47
CA LYS A 170 17.23 -7.96 -0.65
C LYS A 170 17.23 -9.25 -1.47
N ASN A 171 17.50 -9.15 -2.78
CA ASN A 171 17.44 -10.28 -3.71
C ASN A 171 16.11 -11.04 -3.61
N ASN A 172 15.01 -10.30 -3.48
CA ASN A 172 13.65 -10.83 -3.47
C ASN A 172 12.94 -10.38 -4.76
N ASP A 173 12.17 -11.27 -5.36
CA ASP A 173 11.38 -11.00 -6.55
C ASP A 173 9.89 -10.76 -6.24
N THR A 174 9.50 -10.89 -4.98
CA THR A 174 8.11 -10.81 -4.54
C THR A 174 7.91 -9.70 -3.53
N VAL A 175 6.83 -8.94 -3.70
CA VAL A 175 6.31 -7.99 -2.72
C VAL A 175 4.89 -8.37 -2.35
N VAL A 176 4.66 -8.63 -1.06
CA VAL A 176 3.32 -8.84 -0.51
C VAL A 176 2.73 -7.49 -0.13
N VAL A 177 1.55 -7.16 -0.67
CA VAL A 177 0.88 -5.90 -0.37
C VAL A 177 -0.17 -6.12 0.71
N THR A 178 -0.07 -5.38 1.81
CA THR A 178 -0.97 -5.47 2.97
C THR A 178 -1.55 -4.11 3.33
N GLY A 179 -2.39 -4.07 4.37
CA GLY A 179 -3.08 -2.87 4.83
C GLY A 179 -4.29 -2.55 3.96
N LYS A 180 -5.07 -1.53 4.32
CA LYS A 180 -6.32 -1.19 3.62
C LYS A 180 -6.12 -0.91 2.13
N GLY A 181 -4.95 -0.37 1.74
CA GLY A 181 -4.62 -0.13 0.33
C GLY A 181 -4.48 -1.39 -0.50
N SER A 182 -4.28 -2.57 0.12
CA SER A 182 -4.19 -3.84 -0.62
C SER A 182 -5.46 -4.19 -1.41
N ASN A 183 -6.63 -3.76 -0.93
CA ASN A 183 -7.92 -4.02 -1.58
C ASN A 183 -8.29 -3.02 -2.69
N ASN A 184 -7.44 -2.03 -2.99
CA ASN A 184 -7.77 -1.01 -3.98
C ASN A 184 -7.57 -1.54 -5.42
N PRO A 185 -8.64 -1.72 -6.23
CA PRO A 185 -8.52 -2.34 -7.55
C PRO A 185 -7.75 -1.48 -8.57
N ILE A 186 -7.80 -0.15 -8.46
CA ILE A 186 -7.03 0.77 -9.32
C ILE A 186 -5.54 0.65 -8.99
N GLY A 187 -5.21 0.72 -7.70
CA GLY A 187 -3.84 0.53 -7.21
C GLY A 187 -3.25 -0.82 -7.56
N GLN A 188 -4.01 -1.91 -7.40
CA GLN A 188 -3.57 -3.24 -7.83
C GLN A 188 -3.23 -3.29 -9.33
N LYS A 189 -4.03 -2.64 -10.20
CA LYS A 189 -3.74 -2.57 -11.63
C LYS A 189 -2.43 -1.82 -11.90
N ILE A 190 -2.19 -0.71 -11.21
CA ILE A 190 -0.95 0.08 -11.34
C ILE A 190 0.27 -0.74 -10.89
N LEU A 191 0.21 -1.41 -9.74
CA LEU A 191 1.31 -2.26 -9.25
C LEU A 191 1.58 -3.44 -10.19
N LYS A 192 0.54 -4.05 -10.76
CA LYS A 192 0.67 -5.10 -11.78
C LYS A 192 1.29 -4.58 -13.08
N HIS A 193 1.05 -3.32 -13.45
CA HIS A 193 1.71 -2.70 -14.60
C HIS A 193 3.22 -2.51 -14.32
N ILE A 194 3.59 -2.00 -13.13
CA ILE A 194 4.99 -1.86 -12.69
C ILE A 194 5.73 -3.20 -12.69
N SER A 195 5.03 -4.29 -12.34
CA SER A 195 5.60 -5.65 -12.34
C SER A 195 6.24 -6.03 -13.69
N ARG A 196 5.64 -5.59 -14.81
CA ARG A 196 6.06 -5.90 -16.18
C ARG A 196 7.47 -5.36 -16.49
N ALA A 197 7.78 -4.16 -16.03
CA ALA A 197 9.08 -3.52 -16.28
C ALA A 197 10.18 -4.02 -15.34
N HIS A 198 9.84 -4.32 -14.08
CA HIS A 198 10.86 -4.49 -13.04
C HIS A 198 11.13 -5.93 -12.60
N LYS A 199 10.38 -6.91 -13.13
CA LYS A 199 10.46 -8.34 -12.75
C LYS A 199 10.24 -8.56 -11.24
N ILE A 200 9.30 -7.82 -10.68
CA ILE A 200 8.82 -7.98 -9.30
C ILE A 200 7.36 -8.41 -9.35
N ASN A 201 7.00 -9.45 -8.61
CA ASN A 201 5.64 -9.93 -8.46
C ASN A 201 4.97 -9.29 -7.23
N PHE A 202 3.94 -8.48 -7.45
CA PHE A 202 3.11 -7.97 -6.36
C PHE A 202 1.98 -8.97 -6.05
N GLU A 203 1.96 -9.46 -4.82
CA GLU A 203 0.97 -10.42 -4.32
C GLU A 203 -0.03 -9.74 -3.38
N PHE A 204 -1.30 -10.15 -3.47
CA PHE A 204 -2.41 -9.59 -2.70
C PHE A 204 -3.14 -10.75 -2.00
N PRO A 205 -2.66 -11.21 -0.83
CA PRO A 205 -3.31 -12.27 -0.09
C PRO A 205 -4.75 -11.91 0.31
N ALA A 206 -5.60 -12.92 0.51
CA ALA A 206 -6.89 -12.72 1.16
C ALA A 206 -6.68 -12.11 2.56
N ASP A 207 -7.62 -11.26 2.98
CA ASP A 207 -7.61 -10.61 4.31
C ASP A 207 -6.38 -9.73 4.60
N ALA A 208 -5.63 -9.33 3.57
CA ALA A 208 -4.40 -8.55 3.71
C ALA A 208 -4.61 -7.18 4.36
N GLU A 209 -5.83 -6.64 4.35
CA GLU A 209 -6.18 -5.43 5.10
C GLU A 209 -6.15 -5.61 6.62
N TYR A 210 -6.29 -6.85 7.09
CA TYR A 210 -6.27 -7.24 8.49
C TYR A 210 -4.92 -7.82 8.92
N ALA A 211 -3.92 -7.85 8.03
CA ALA A 211 -2.60 -8.45 8.29
C ALA A 211 -2.01 -8.01 9.64
N THR A 212 -2.01 -6.71 9.93
CA THR A 212 -1.48 -6.17 11.20
C THR A 212 -2.22 -6.71 12.43
N ALA A 213 -3.56 -6.82 12.37
CA ALA A 213 -4.34 -7.37 13.48
C ALA A 213 -4.09 -8.87 13.66
N ILE A 214 -4.02 -9.62 12.56
CA ILE A 214 -3.68 -11.05 12.54
C ILE A 214 -2.29 -11.26 13.16
N GLY A 215 -1.30 -10.49 12.73
CA GLY A 215 0.05 -10.61 13.27
C GLY A 215 0.14 -10.24 14.75
N ALA A 216 -0.62 -9.25 15.23
CA ALA A 216 -0.72 -8.97 16.65
C ALA A 216 -1.35 -10.14 17.43
N ALA A 217 -2.36 -10.81 16.89
CA ALA A 217 -2.96 -11.99 17.51
C ALA A 217 -1.95 -13.15 17.62
N LEU A 218 -1.07 -13.31 16.62
CA LEU A 218 -0.07 -14.39 16.54
C LEU A 218 1.24 -14.10 17.28
N SER A 219 1.52 -12.87 17.68
CA SER A 219 2.83 -12.45 18.21
C SER A 219 3.00 -12.73 19.72
N VAL A 220 2.59 -13.89 20.22
CA VAL A 220 2.64 -14.23 21.66
C VAL A 220 3.09 -15.66 21.90
#